data_AF-A0A661KAG9-F1
#
_entry.id   AF-A0A661KAG9-F1
#
_cell.length_a   1.000
_cell.length_b   1.000
_cell.length_c   1.000
_cell.angle_alpha   90.00
_cell.angle_beta   90.00
_cell.angle_gamma   90.00
#
_symmetry.space_group_name_H-M   'P 1'
#
loop_
_entity.id
_entity.type
_entity.pdbx_description
1 polymer ?
#
loop_
_entity_poly.entity_id
_entity_poly.type
_entity_poly.pdbx_seq_one_letter_code
_entity_poly.pdbx_strand_id
1 'polypeptide(L)'
;MNITNGLCFVSLVMSWLRGWGIEEEVFWQEDWGQEFGGDNPKKLRRLDEKYYRPYGAKLGRAPKGRKGYQGRVERSHRTDDEEFYIPLLLKIKTEIELVEWAGKWIYWYNVKRPHFGEGMGGNPPLMKLEELGYNLPEEFACFPPVILDKISPFLVAGGGNDLLAHYNP
;
A
#
# COMPACT_ATOMS: atom_id res chain seq x y z
N MET A 1 -1.63 -11.71 5.20
CA MET A 1 -0.38 -11.12 4.63
C MET A 1 0.78 -11.71 5.41
N ASN A 2 2.02 -11.70 4.91
CA ASN A 2 3.20 -12.06 5.69
C ASN A 2 4.00 -10.77 5.95
N ILE A 3 4.66 -10.64 7.10
CA ILE A 3 5.47 -9.48 7.47
C ILE A 3 6.46 -9.08 6.37
N THR A 4 7.04 -10.06 5.67
CA THR A 4 7.93 -9.86 4.52
C THR A 4 7.27 -9.10 3.37
N ASN A 5 6.03 -9.45 3.03
CA ASN A 5 5.26 -8.74 2.00
C ASN A 5 4.91 -7.33 2.45
N GLY A 6 4.54 -7.14 3.72
CA GLY A 6 4.28 -5.81 4.27
C GLY A 6 5.49 -4.90 4.23
N LEU A 7 6.65 -5.37 4.68
CA LEU A 7 7.90 -4.60 4.64
C LEU A 7 8.36 -4.29 3.21
N CYS A 8 8.15 -5.24 2.29
CA CYS A 8 8.37 -5.02 0.86
C CYS A 8 7.47 -3.91 0.33
N PHE A 9 6.18 -3.97 0.64
CA PHE A 9 5.21 -2.95 0.23
C PHE A 9 5.55 -1.57 0.78
N VAL A 10 5.89 -1.47 2.07
CA VAL A 10 6.36 -0.21 2.70
C VAL A 10 7.57 0.33 1.94
N SER A 11 8.57 -0.52 1.67
CA SER A 11 9.78 -0.11 0.97
C SER A 11 9.48 0.40 -0.45
N LEU A 12 8.59 -0.27 -1.18
CA LEU A 12 8.20 0.13 -2.53
C LEU A 12 7.44 1.46 -2.53
N VAL A 13 6.44 1.62 -1.66
CA VAL A 13 5.64 2.86 -1.56
C VAL A 13 6.53 4.02 -1.13
N MET A 14 7.36 3.84 -0.10
CA MET A 14 8.24 4.92 0.35
C MET A 14 9.27 5.28 -0.72
N SER A 15 9.85 4.30 -1.41
CA SER A 15 10.77 4.57 -2.52
C SER A 15 10.09 5.31 -3.66
N TRP A 16 8.82 5.00 -3.95
CA TRP A 16 8.01 5.73 -4.91
C TRP A 16 7.84 7.19 -4.52
N LEU A 17 7.43 7.47 -3.28
CA LEU A 17 7.31 8.84 -2.77
C LEU A 17 8.63 9.61 -2.90
N ARG A 18 9.76 8.99 -2.53
CA ARG A 18 11.09 9.61 -2.66
C ARG A 18 11.49 9.83 -4.12
N GLY A 19 11.20 8.88 -5.00
CA GLY A 19 11.46 9.01 -6.45
C GLY A 19 10.71 10.17 -7.11
N TRP A 20 9.57 10.56 -6.54
CA TRP A 20 8.77 11.70 -6.99
C TRP A 20 9.05 13.00 -6.20
N GLY A 21 10.09 13.03 -5.38
CA GLY A 21 10.54 14.25 -4.68
C GLY A 21 9.72 14.62 -3.44
N ILE A 22 8.88 13.72 -2.93
CA ILE A 22 8.24 13.90 -1.63
C ILE A 22 9.29 13.50 -0.59
N GLU A 23 9.86 14.47 0.13
CA GLU A 23 10.98 14.26 1.07
C GLU A 23 10.56 14.37 2.54
N GLU A 24 9.34 14.84 2.80
CA GLU A 24 8.81 15.02 4.15
C GLU A 24 8.68 13.70 4.92
N GLU A 25 8.65 13.80 6.25
CA GLU A 25 8.41 12.63 7.11
C GLU A 25 6.99 12.11 6.88
N VAL A 26 6.89 10.85 6.46
CA VAL A 26 5.58 10.21 6.21
C VAL A 26 5.12 9.52 7.48
N PHE A 27 3.96 9.93 8.00
CA PHE A 27 3.31 9.19 9.07
C PHE A 27 2.64 7.94 8.50
N TRP A 28 3.19 6.77 8.80
CA TRP A 28 2.71 5.49 8.30
C TRP A 28 1.79 4.84 9.34
N GLN A 29 0.51 4.69 9.01
CA GLN A 29 -0.49 4.14 9.92
C GLN A 29 -0.74 2.66 9.63
N GLU A 30 -0.37 1.79 10.57
CA GLU A 30 -0.72 0.37 10.53
C GLU A 30 -1.94 0.06 11.39
N ASP A 31 -2.61 -1.05 11.05
CA ASP A 31 -3.64 -1.64 11.89
C ASP A 31 -3.02 -2.33 13.13
N TRP A 32 -3.86 -2.89 13.99
CA TRP A 32 -3.41 -3.59 15.21
C TRP A 32 -2.97 -5.05 14.95
N GLY A 33 -2.63 -5.38 13.70
CA GLY A 33 -2.16 -6.70 13.30
C GLY A 33 -0.98 -7.18 14.14
N GLN A 34 -1.04 -8.42 14.61
CA GLN A 34 0.01 -9.03 15.43
C GLN A 34 1.37 -9.09 14.70
N GLU A 35 1.33 -9.20 13.37
CA GLU A 35 2.50 -9.23 12.50
C GLU A 35 3.31 -7.94 12.60
N PHE A 36 2.66 -6.77 12.59
CA PHE A 36 3.29 -5.43 12.69
C PHE A 36 3.45 -4.93 14.12
N GLY A 37 3.44 -5.83 15.10
CA GLY A 37 3.77 -5.49 16.49
C GLY A 37 2.62 -5.63 17.47
N GLY A 38 1.41 -6.01 17.03
CA GLY A 38 0.29 -6.35 17.91
C GLY A 38 -0.03 -5.23 18.89
N ASP A 39 0.13 -5.48 20.18
CA ASP A 39 0.08 -4.48 21.26
C ASP A 39 1.47 -4.15 21.86
N ASN A 40 2.51 -4.89 21.50
CA ASN A 40 3.85 -4.81 22.09
C ASN A 40 4.65 -3.56 21.65
N PRO A 41 4.91 -2.60 22.55
CA PRO A 41 5.60 -1.34 22.22
C PRO A 41 7.07 -1.52 21.83
N LYS A 42 7.77 -2.54 22.35
CA LYS A 42 9.17 -2.80 22.01
C LYS A 42 9.29 -3.33 20.59
N LYS A 43 8.38 -4.22 20.18
CA LYS A 43 8.34 -4.77 18.82
C LYS A 43 8.06 -3.65 17.80
N LEU A 44 7.14 -2.74 18.12
CA LEU A 44 6.88 -1.56 17.29
C LEU A 44 8.11 -0.67 17.11
N ARG A 45 8.78 -0.26 18.21
CA ARG A 45 9.97 0.59 18.11
C ARG A 45 11.05 -0.04 17.24
N ARG A 46 11.28 -1.34 17.42
CA ARG A 46 12.25 -2.06 16.60
C ARG A 46 11.85 -2.10 15.11
N LEU A 47 10.56 -2.23 14.81
CA LEU A 47 10.08 -2.18 13.42
C LEU A 47 10.24 -0.77 12.84
N ASP A 48 9.83 0.26 13.58
CA ASP A 48 9.97 1.67 13.21
C ASP A 48 11.42 2.01 12.87
N GLU A 49 12.32 1.78 13.82
CA GLU A 49 13.76 2.09 13.70
C GLU A 49 14.42 1.33 12.55
N LYS A 50 14.07 0.06 12.36
CA LYS A 50 14.74 -0.79 11.36
C LYS A 50 14.21 -0.61 9.95
N TYR A 51 12.90 -0.36 9.79
CA TYR A 51 12.25 -0.47 8.48
C TYR A 51 11.48 0.77 8.02
N TYR A 52 11.08 1.67 8.92
CA TYR A 52 10.33 2.87 8.54
C TYR A 52 11.22 4.11 8.54
N ARG A 53 11.97 4.31 9.64
CA ARG A 53 12.89 5.45 9.82
C ARG A 53 13.92 5.59 8.71
N PRO A 54 14.54 4.52 8.17
CA PRO A 54 15.51 4.65 7.08
C PRO A 54 14.92 5.25 5.80
N TYR A 55 13.61 5.14 5.58
CA TYR A 55 12.93 5.75 4.44
C TYR A 55 12.33 7.12 4.77
N GLY A 56 12.58 7.66 5.96
CA GLY A 56 11.92 8.88 6.45
C GLY A 56 10.43 8.68 6.75
N ALA A 57 10.01 7.47 7.10
CA ALA A 57 8.68 7.21 7.62
C ALA A 57 8.69 7.05 9.14
N LYS A 58 7.55 7.33 9.76
CA LYS A 58 7.31 7.11 11.18
C LYS A 58 6.09 6.20 11.35
N LEU A 59 6.32 5.02 11.91
CA LEU A 59 5.28 4.07 12.21
C LEU A 59 4.40 4.58 13.36
N GLY A 60 3.10 4.62 13.10
CA GLY A 60 2.06 4.92 14.07
C GLY A 60 0.93 3.90 14.02
N ARG A 61 0.11 3.90 15.06
CA ARG A 61 -1.11 3.06 15.12
C ARG A 61 -2.35 3.89 14.86
N ALA A 62 -3.36 3.24 14.30
CA ALA A 62 -4.72 3.77 14.33
C ALA A 62 -5.17 4.05 15.78
N PRO A 63 -5.63 5.27 16.10
CA PRO A 63 -6.18 5.56 17.43
C PRO A 63 -7.36 4.60 17.71
N LYS A 64 -7.29 3.85 18.82
CA LYS A 64 -8.38 2.96 19.22
C LYS A 64 -9.68 3.78 19.37
N GLY A 65 -10.73 3.35 18.68
CA GLY A 65 -12.07 3.94 18.79
C GLY A 65 -12.41 5.09 17.83
N ARG A 66 -11.52 5.51 16.91
CA ARG A 66 -11.87 6.49 15.87
C ARG A 66 -12.49 5.82 14.64
N LYS A 67 -13.80 5.57 14.72
CA LYS A 67 -14.62 4.93 13.66
C LYS A 67 -14.44 5.56 12.26
N GLY A 68 -14.13 6.85 12.17
CA GLY A 68 -13.97 7.57 10.91
C GLY A 68 -12.81 7.07 10.03
N TYR A 69 -11.67 6.69 10.62
CA TYR A 69 -10.52 6.19 9.85
C TYR A 69 -10.81 4.79 9.30
N GLN A 70 -11.35 3.92 10.14
CA GLN A 70 -11.79 2.60 9.72
C GLN A 70 -12.86 2.70 8.62
N GLY A 71 -13.83 3.61 8.75
CA GLY A 71 -14.85 3.81 7.72
C GLY A 71 -14.32 4.28 6.36
N ARG A 72 -13.14 4.91 6.28
CA ARG A 72 -12.48 5.26 5.00
C ARG A 72 -11.87 4.02 4.35
N VAL A 73 -11.15 3.21 5.15
CA VAL A 73 -10.52 1.96 4.69
C VAL A 73 -11.59 0.97 4.23
N GLU A 74 -12.62 0.72 5.04
CA GLU A 74 -13.73 -0.19 4.69
C GLU A 74 -14.47 0.28 3.43
N ARG A 75 -14.64 1.60 3.24
CA ARG A 75 -15.24 2.14 2.01
C ARG A 75 -14.36 1.86 0.79
N SER A 76 -13.04 2.04 0.91
CA SER A 76 -12.11 1.74 -0.18
C SER A 76 -12.18 0.27 -0.56
N HIS A 77 -12.11 -0.64 0.42
CA HIS A 77 -12.23 -2.08 0.19
C HIS A 77 -13.54 -2.44 -0.51
N ARG A 78 -14.66 -1.89 -0.05
CA ARG A 78 -15.95 -2.12 -0.70
C ARG A 78 -15.97 -1.60 -2.15
N THR A 79 -15.36 -0.45 -2.42
CA THR A 79 -15.26 0.06 -3.79
C THR A 79 -14.42 -0.85 -4.67
N ASP A 80 -13.29 -1.35 -4.18
CA ASP A 80 -12.50 -2.35 -4.92
C ASP A 80 -13.32 -3.63 -5.16
N ASP A 81 -14.07 -4.11 -4.18
CA ASP A 81 -14.93 -5.29 -4.31
C ASP A 81 -16.03 -5.09 -5.36
N GLU A 82 -16.82 -4.02 -5.23
CA GLU A 82 -18.03 -3.77 -6.03
C GLU A 82 -17.71 -3.35 -7.47
N GLU A 83 -16.63 -2.59 -7.68
CA GLU A 83 -16.35 -1.96 -8.97
C GLU A 83 -15.17 -2.61 -9.73
N PHE A 84 -14.30 -3.34 -9.05
CA PHE A 84 -13.18 -4.03 -9.68
C PHE A 84 -13.31 -5.55 -9.59
N TYR A 85 -13.33 -6.11 -8.38
CA TYR A 85 -13.23 -7.55 -8.19
C TYR A 85 -14.47 -8.30 -8.68
N ILE A 86 -15.66 -7.99 -8.16
CA ILE A 86 -16.92 -8.65 -8.53
C ILE A 86 -17.17 -8.61 -10.07
N PRO A 87 -17.04 -7.47 -10.77
CA PRO A 87 -17.34 -7.41 -12.19
C PRO A 87 -16.28 -8.05 -13.11
N LEU A 88 -15.02 -8.13 -12.67
CA LEU A 88 -13.89 -8.50 -13.55
C LEU A 88 -13.21 -9.81 -13.20
N LEU A 89 -13.23 -10.28 -11.95
CA LEU A 89 -12.49 -11.48 -11.53
C LEU A 89 -12.87 -12.73 -12.31
N LEU A 90 -14.15 -12.88 -12.69
CA LEU A 90 -14.58 -14.03 -13.51
C LEU A 90 -13.97 -14.02 -14.92
N LYS A 91 -13.50 -12.87 -15.41
CA LYS A 91 -12.89 -12.71 -16.74
C LYS A 91 -11.36 -12.82 -16.69
N ILE A 92 -10.75 -12.50 -15.56
CA ILE A 92 -9.29 -12.57 -15.36
C ILE A 92 -8.91 -14.03 -15.13
N LYS A 93 -8.04 -14.57 -15.99
CA LYS A 93 -7.60 -15.98 -15.99
C LYS A 93 -6.13 -16.16 -15.65
N THR A 94 -5.34 -15.09 -15.72
CA THR A 94 -3.90 -15.16 -15.45
C THR A 94 -3.45 -14.04 -14.50
N GLU A 95 -2.31 -14.25 -13.86
CA GLU A 95 -1.65 -13.23 -13.05
C GLU A 95 -1.25 -11.99 -13.85
N ILE A 96 -0.88 -12.17 -15.13
CA ILE A 96 -0.53 -11.06 -16.02
C ILE A 96 -1.78 -10.21 -16.28
N GLU A 97 -2.89 -10.85 -16.63
CA GLU A 97 -4.18 -10.16 -16.80
C GLU A 97 -4.61 -9.46 -15.52
N LEU A 98 -4.40 -10.09 -14.35
CA LEU A 98 -4.71 -9.46 -13.06
C LEU A 98 -3.92 -8.16 -12.87
N VAL A 99 -2.62 -8.17 -13.14
CA VAL A 99 -1.74 -7.00 -13.04
C VAL A 99 -2.16 -5.91 -14.04
N GLU A 100 -2.48 -6.27 -15.29
CA GLU A 100 -2.95 -5.33 -16.30
C GLU A 100 -4.28 -4.66 -15.91
N TRP A 101 -5.25 -5.46 -15.45
CA TRP A 101 -6.54 -4.95 -15.00
C TRP A 101 -6.43 -4.12 -13.72
N ALA A 102 -5.58 -4.52 -12.79
CA ALA A 102 -5.28 -3.73 -11.60
C ALA A 102 -4.64 -2.38 -11.96
N GLY A 103 -3.79 -2.33 -12.99
CA GLY A 103 -3.18 -1.08 -13.45
C GLY A 103 -4.22 -0.11 -14.02
N LYS A 104 -5.15 -0.63 -14.83
CA LYS A 104 -6.31 0.14 -15.32
C LYS A 104 -7.20 0.63 -14.17
N TRP A 105 -7.41 -0.22 -13.16
CA TRP A 105 -8.19 0.14 -11.98
C TRP A 105 -7.53 1.26 -11.17
N ILE A 106 -6.23 1.17 -10.91
CA ILE A 106 -5.47 2.22 -10.20
C ILE A 106 -5.55 3.55 -10.93
N TYR A 107 -5.35 3.56 -12.25
CA TYR A 107 -5.52 4.77 -13.08
C TYR A 107 -6.94 5.33 -12.94
N TRP A 108 -7.95 4.50 -13.16
CA TRP A 108 -9.34 4.91 -13.06
C TRP A 108 -9.64 5.50 -11.67
N TYR A 109 -9.32 4.76 -10.60
CA TYR A 109 -9.63 5.13 -9.23
C TYR A 109 -8.96 6.45 -8.80
N ASN A 110 -7.68 6.63 -9.12
CA ASN A 110 -6.90 7.77 -8.65
C ASN A 110 -7.01 9.01 -9.54
N VAL A 111 -7.28 8.84 -10.84
CA VAL A 111 -7.20 9.94 -11.83
C VAL A 111 -8.57 10.37 -12.36
N LYS A 112 -9.52 9.45 -12.53
CA LYS A 112 -10.78 9.74 -13.25
C LYS A 112 -12.06 9.50 -12.44
N ARG A 113 -12.05 8.55 -11.51
CA ARG A 113 -13.22 8.14 -10.74
C ARG A 113 -13.65 9.27 -9.81
N PRO A 114 -14.93 9.68 -9.81
CA PRO A 114 -15.41 10.68 -8.87
C PRO A 114 -15.51 10.10 -7.45
N HIS A 115 -15.09 10.88 -6.45
CA HIS A 115 -15.20 10.50 -5.04
C HIS A 115 -16.09 11.48 -4.27
N PHE A 116 -17.08 10.94 -3.56
CA PHE A 116 -18.05 11.73 -2.79
C PHE A 116 -17.87 11.56 -1.27
N GLY A 117 -16.69 11.11 -0.85
CA GLY A 117 -16.29 11.15 0.55
C GLY A 117 -16.21 12.58 1.07
N GLU A 118 -16.21 12.73 2.39
CA GLU A 118 -16.06 14.03 3.05
C GLU A 118 -14.82 14.77 2.52
N GLY A 119 -15.02 16.00 2.04
CA GLY A 119 -13.95 16.85 1.52
C GLY A 119 -13.50 16.56 0.08
N MET A 120 -14.03 15.52 -0.58
CA MET A 120 -13.64 15.17 -1.95
C MET A 120 -14.42 15.95 -3.02
N GLY A 121 -15.68 16.31 -2.77
CA GLY A 121 -16.45 17.17 -3.69
C GLY A 121 -16.70 16.59 -5.10
N GLY A 122 -16.57 15.27 -5.27
CA GLY A 122 -16.61 14.62 -6.59
C GLY A 122 -15.26 14.52 -7.29
N ASN A 123 -14.20 15.13 -6.73
CA ASN A 123 -12.88 15.12 -7.33
C ASN A 123 -12.17 13.76 -7.14
N PRO A 124 -11.38 13.30 -8.11
CA PRO A 124 -10.50 12.16 -7.96
C PRO A 124 -9.33 12.49 -7.02
N PRO A 125 -8.67 11.46 -6.44
CA PRO A 125 -7.54 11.64 -5.53
C PRO A 125 -6.43 12.55 -6.06
N LEU A 126 -6.07 12.44 -7.35
CA LEU A 126 -5.03 13.28 -7.95
C LEU A 126 -5.40 14.77 -7.92
N MET A 127 -6.61 15.13 -8.35
CA MET A 127 -7.08 16.52 -8.26
C MET A 127 -7.12 17.01 -6.81
N LYS A 128 -7.47 16.12 -5.87
CA LYS A 128 -7.44 16.49 -4.45
C LYS A 128 -6.03 16.76 -3.93
N LEU A 129 -5.03 16.05 -4.43
CA LEU A 129 -3.62 16.32 -4.12
C LEU A 129 -3.19 17.68 -4.69
N GLU A 130 -3.60 18.01 -5.92
CA GLU A 130 -3.33 19.32 -6.54
C GLU A 130 -3.94 20.47 -5.72
N GLU A 131 -5.19 20.34 -5.25
CA GLU A 131 -5.83 21.31 -4.35
C GLU A 131 -5.08 21.51 -3.04
N LEU A 132 -4.38 20.47 -2.56
CA LEU A 132 -3.56 20.51 -1.35
C LEU A 132 -2.14 21.06 -1.61
N GLY A 133 -1.83 21.45 -2.85
CA GLY A 133 -0.56 22.05 -3.24
C GLY A 133 0.47 21.06 -3.81
N TYR A 134 0.10 19.80 -4.02
CA TYR A 134 0.98 18.80 -4.63
C TYR A 134 0.79 18.81 -6.16
N ASN A 135 1.72 19.44 -6.87
CA ASN A 135 1.75 19.42 -8.34
C ASN A 135 2.45 18.16 -8.85
N LEU A 136 1.73 17.04 -8.84
CA LEU A 136 2.22 15.71 -9.22
C LEU A 136 1.58 15.27 -10.55
N PRO A 137 2.32 14.59 -11.44
CA PRO A 137 1.76 14.18 -12.72
C PRO A 137 0.89 12.91 -12.58
N GLU A 138 0.11 12.55 -13.60
CA GLU A 138 -0.77 11.37 -13.56
C GLU A 138 0.02 10.08 -13.25
N GLU A 139 1.27 9.98 -13.70
CA GLU A 139 2.14 8.83 -13.45
C GLU A 139 2.35 8.58 -11.97
N PHE A 140 2.46 9.63 -11.13
CA PHE A 140 2.58 9.49 -9.67
C PHE A 140 1.38 8.73 -9.07
N ALA A 141 0.18 9.03 -9.57
CA ALA A 141 -1.07 8.41 -9.15
C ALA A 141 -1.22 6.95 -9.65
N CYS A 142 -0.29 6.48 -10.47
CA CYS A 142 -0.31 5.17 -11.11
C CYS A 142 0.77 4.24 -10.54
N PHE A 143 0.85 4.14 -9.21
CA PHE A 143 1.75 3.18 -8.55
C PHE A 143 1.53 1.77 -9.15
N PRO A 144 2.59 1.09 -9.61
CA PRO A 144 2.42 -0.13 -10.38
C PRO A 144 1.87 -1.28 -9.53
N PRO A 145 0.85 -2.01 -10.02
CA PRO A 145 0.37 -3.21 -9.34
C PRO A 145 1.47 -4.29 -9.39
N VAL A 146 1.74 -4.91 -8.24
CA VAL A 146 2.78 -5.93 -8.10
C VAL A 146 2.28 -7.13 -7.32
N ILE A 147 2.78 -8.32 -7.68
CA ILE A 147 2.53 -9.55 -6.93
C ILE A 147 3.65 -9.69 -5.89
N LEU A 148 3.36 -9.31 -4.65
CA LEU A 148 4.36 -9.23 -3.58
C LEU A 148 5.06 -10.58 -3.33
N ASP A 149 4.36 -11.70 -3.44
CA ASP A 149 4.94 -13.04 -3.26
C ASP A 149 6.07 -13.36 -4.24
N LYS A 150 6.10 -12.68 -5.40
CA LYS A 150 7.16 -12.83 -6.41
C LYS A 150 8.35 -11.90 -6.19
N ILE A 151 8.24 -10.90 -5.33
CA ILE A 151 9.25 -9.84 -5.16
C ILE A 151 9.85 -9.87 -3.75
N SER A 152 9.01 -10.09 -2.75
CA SER A 152 9.39 -10.05 -1.35
C SER A 152 10.47 -11.06 -0.93
N PRO A 153 10.61 -12.27 -1.55
CA PRO A 153 11.72 -13.17 -1.25
C PRO A 153 13.09 -12.54 -1.57
N PHE A 154 13.18 -11.72 -2.61
CA PHE A 154 14.44 -11.06 -3.00
C PHE A 154 14.86 -9.97 -2.01
N LEU A 155 13.90 -9.28 -1.41
CA LEU A 155 14.14 -8.28 -0.35
C LEU A 155 14.64 -8.91 0.95
N VAL A 156 14.22 -10.14 1.26
CA VAL A 156 14.72 -10.90 2.43
C VAL A 156 16.04 -11.60 2.12
N ALA A 157 16.23 -12.10 0.90
CA ALA A 157 17.47 -12.74 0.48
C ALA A 157 18.68 -11.78 0.50
N GLY A 158 18.47 -10.49 0.26
CA GLY A 158 19.49 -9.45 0.45
C GLY A 158 19.93 -9.22 1.90
N GLY A 159 19.23 -9.82 2.87
CA GLY A 159 19.49 -9.70 4.31
C GLY A 159 20.04 -10.95 5.00
N GLY A 160 20.37 -12.01 4.25
CA GLY A 160 20.99 -13.23 4.77
C GLY A 160 20.01 -14.34 5.16
N ASN A 161 19.85 -15.30 4.25
CA ASN A 161 20.11 -16.74 4.44
C ASN A 161 19.53 -17.50 3.25
N ASP A 162 20.42 -18.18 2.51
CA ASP A 162 20.05 -19.30 1.64
C ASP A 162 19.22 -20.30 2.43
N LEU A 163 17.93 -20.40 2.12
CA LEU A 163 17.11 -21.55 2.47
C LEU A 163 16.67 -22.24 1.17
N LEU A 164 17.67 -22.72 0.44
CA LEU A 164 17.52 -23.89 -0.43
C LEU A 164 17.28 -25.11 0.47
N ALA A 165 16.07 -25.24 1.02
CA ALA A 165 15.62 -26.52 1.54
C ALA A 165 15.27 -27.40 0.34
N HIS A 166 16.27 -28.18 -0.11
CA HIS A 166 16.05 -29.31 -1.00
C HIS A 166 15.16 -30.32 -0.26
N TYR A 167 13.90 -30.45 -0.69
CA TYR A 167 13.13 -31.65 -0.38
C TYR A 167 13.59 -32.74 -1.35
N ASN A 168 14.37 -33.70 -0.85
CA ASN A 168 14.50 -34.98 -1.53
C ASN A 168 13.27 -35.85 -1.22
N PRO A 169 12.75 -36.59 -2.21
CA PRO A 169 11.54 -37.40 -2.11
C PRO A 169 11.64 -38.56 -1.11
#